data_AF-A1CHF2-F1
#
_entry.id   AF-A1CHF2-F1
#
_cell.length_a   1.000
_cell.length_b   1.000
_cell.length_c   1.000
_cell.angle_alpha   90.00
_cell.angle_beta   90.00
_cell.angle_gamma   90.00
#
_symmetry.space_group_name_H-M   'P 1'
#
loop_
_entity.id
_entity.type
_entity.pdbx_description
1 polymer ?
#
loop_
_entity_poly.entity_id
_entity_poly.type
_entity_poly.pdbx_seq_one_letter_code
_entity_poly.pdbx_strand_id
1 'polypeptide(L)'
;MTPVTITVSGSSTAYHQPERAVLSFLIKHSAESEETVLENSNITTTLITGTLKDLSREQNYGSEIEPASVTMFSVGSIRIWWDMAGDPRRLAKAKQSTNQQVYHAQVKFEVCFKDFKALNNMLSSFSIDPSVEILRVEWRLAEETRRVMGSKVRRLAMEDAIRKADDYASAIGRKVTAFDIADPECPDDRAYVAAARMMSRGDGHDRLVLDLQPKTIEFNAAVKAVFKSE
;
A
#
# COMPACT_ATOMS: atom_id res chain seq x y z
N MET A 1 -37.73 32.93 -25.23
CA MET A 1 -37.70 31.45 -25.09
C MET A 1 -37.39 31.13 -23.64
N THR A 2 -37.90 30.02 -23.09
CA THR A 2 -37.59 29.62 -21.70
C THR A 2 -36.20 28.98 -21.64
N PRO A 3 -35.36 29.33 -20.65
CA PRO A 3 -34.04 28.73 -20.48
C PRO A 3 -34.17 27.25 -20.10
N VAL A 4 -33.33 26.40 -20.70
CA VAL A 4 -33.26 24.96 -20.40
C VAL A 4 -32.07 24.71 -19.49
N THR A 5 -32.28 23.90 -18.46
CA THR A 5 -31.23 23.46 -17.54
C THR A 5 -30.88 22.01 -17.85
N ILE A 6 -29.60 21.73 -18.08
CA ILE A 6 -29.07 20.40 -18.33
C ILE A 6 -28.18 20.00 -17.14
N THR A 7 -28.53 18.92 -16.45
CA THR A 7 -27.72 18.39 -15.34
C THR A 7 -27.06 17.10 -15.80
N VAL A 8 -25.73 17.05 -15.75
CA VAL A 8 -24.94 15.90 -16.18
C VAL A 8 -23.91 15.50 -15.12
N SER A 9 -23.54 14.23 -15.14
CA SER A 9 -22.36 13.74 -14.43
C SER A 9 -21.26 13.41 -15.44
N GLY A 10 -20.08 13.98 -15.20
CA GLY A 10 -18.84 13.64 -15.89
C GLY A 10 -18.04 12.66 -15.04
N SER A 11 -17.37 11.72 -15.68
CA SER A 11 -16.50 10.75 -15.01
C SER A 11 -15.22 10.54 -15.80
N SER A 12 -14.12 10.29 -15.10
CA SER A 12 -12.90 9.86 -15.76
C SER A 12 -12.13 8.85 -14.92
N THR A 13 -11.37 8.04 -15.64
CA THR A 13 -10.45 7.05 -15.10
C THR A 13 -9.10 7.23 -15.75
N ALA A 14 -8.03 7.22 -14.96
CA ALA A 14 -6.66 7.20 -15.45
C ALA A 14 -5.82 6.16 -14.72
N TYR A 15 -4.83 5.63 -15.41
CA TYR A 15 -3.96 4.57 -14.92
C TYR A 15 -2.54 5.09 -14.83
N HIS A 16 -1.83 4.71 -13.76
CA HIS A 16 -0.41 5.03 -13.59
C HIS A 16 0.37 3.86 -13.02
N GLN A 17 1.59 3.63 -13.51
CA GLN A 17 2.47 2.62 -12.91
C GLN A 17 2.96 3.07 -11.55
N PRO A 18 3.12 2.16 -10.57
CA PRO A 18 3.62 2.54 -9.26
C PRO A 18 5.07 3.01 -9.35
N GLU A 19 5.44 3.94 -8.49
CA GLU A 19 6.79 4.53 -8.44
C GLU A 19 7.55 4.10 -7.19
N ARG A 20 6.84 3.59 -6.19
CA ARG A 20 7.36 3.16 -4.90
C ARG A 20 6.68 1.87 -4.46
N ALA A 21 7.39 1.06 -3.70
CA ALA A 21 6.87 -0.14 -3.08
C ALA A 21 7.17 -0.11 -1.57
N VAL A 22 6.15 -0.30 -0.74
CA VAL A 22 6.31 -0.40 0.71
C VAL A 22 6.22 -1.85 1.11
N LEU A 23 7.36 -2.43 1.47
CA LEU A 23 7.46 -3.77 2.02
C LEU A 23 7.20 -3.72 3.52
N SER A 24 6.22 -4.48 4.00
CA SER A 24 6.00 -4.74 5.41
C SER A 24 6.37 -6.18 5.73
N PHE A 25 7.24 -6.40 6.71
CA PHE A 25 7.64 -7.74 7.13
C PHE A 25 7.89 -7.79 8.63
N LEU A 26 7.96 -9.02 9.15
CA LEU A 26 8.21 -9.32 10.55
C LEU A 26 9.43 -10.22 10.63
N ILE A 27 10.26 -10.00 11.65
CA ILE A 27 11.28 -10.95 12.07
C ILE A 27 10.73 -11.67 13.29
N LYS A 28 10.80 -13.00 13.29
CA LYS A 28 10.39 -13.87 14.39
C LYS A 28 11.56 -14.71 14.85
N HIS A 29 11.80 -14.72 16.16
CA HIS A 29 12.74 -15.63 16.79
C HIS A 29 12.03 -16.39 17.91
N SER A 30 12.50 -17.60 18.19
CA SER A 30 12.00 -18.40 19.31
C SER A 30 13.13 -19.18 19.94
N ALA A 31 13.19 -19.21 21.26
CA ALA A 31 14.20 -19.95 22.03
C ALA A 31 13.68 -20.26 23.44
N GLU A 32 14.44 -21.07 24.17
CA GLU A 32 14.08 -21.54 25.52
C GLU A 32 14.35 -20.51 26.62
N SER A 33 15.09 -19.43 26.29
CA SER A 33 15.46 -18.37 27.21
C SER A 33 15.11 -17.00 26.64
N GLU A 34 14.57 -16.12 27.47
CA GLU A 34 14.25 -14.73 27.13
C GLU A 34 15.46 -13.96 26.63
N GLU A 35 16.60 -14.12 27.32
CA GLU A 35 17.86 -13.45 27.00
C GLU A 35 18.36 -13.84 25.61
N THR A 36 18.37 -15.14 25.31
CA THR A 36 18.78 -15.67 24.01
C THR A 36 17.86 -15.19 22.89
N VAL A 37 16.55 -15.12 23.12
CA VAL A 37 15.58 -14.60 22.14
C VAL A 37 15.81 -13.11 21.86
N LEU A 38 16.03 -12.32 22.91
CA LEU A 38 16.29 -10.90 22.79
C LEU A 38 17.61 -10.61 22.06
N GLU A 39 18.68 -11.34 22.42
CA GLU A 39 19.99 -11.21 21.77
C GLU A 39 19.91 -11.54 20.28
N ASN A 40 19.31 -12.69 19.93
CA ASN A 40 19.12 -13.09 18.53
C ASN A 40 18.29 -12.05 17.76
N SER A 41 17.21 -11.54 18.35
CA SER A 41 16.39 -10.50 17.73
C SER A 41 17.15 -9.20 17.51
N ASN A 42 18.03 -8.80 18.44
CA ASN A 42 18.87 -7.60 18.30
C ASN A 42 19.93 -7.77 17.21
N ILE A 43 20.58 -8.92 17.13
CA ILE A 43 21.58 -9.24 16.11
C ILE A 43 20.94 -9.13 14.72
N THR A 44 19.81 -9.82 14.49
CA THR A 44 19.12 -9.81 13.20
C THR A 44 18.59 -8.42 12.85
N THR A 45 18.01 -7.71 13.83
CA THR A 45 17.54 -6.33 13.65
C THR A 45 18.68 -5.40 13.24
N THR A 46 19.84 -5.52 13.88
CA THR A 46 21.02 -4.70 13.57
C THR A 46 21.56 -5.01 12.18
N LEU A 47 21.63 -6.28 11.81
CA LEU A 47 22.07 -6.73 10.47
C LEU A 47 21.16 -6.14 9.38
N ILE A 48 19.85 -6.34 9.48
CA ILE A 48 18.88 -5.85 8.49
C ILE A 48 18.87 -4.32 8.44
N THR A 49 18.95 -3.66 9.60
CA THR A 49 19.06 -2.20 9.65
C THR A 49 20.34 -1.71 8.97
N GLY A 50 21.45 -2.43 9.12
CA GLY A 50 22.71 -2.17 8.41
C GLY A 50 22.53 -2.25 6.90
N THR A 51 21.98 -3.35 6.40
CA THR A 51 21.69 -3.54 4.98
C THR A 51 20.75 -2.44 4.43
N LEU A 52 19.70 -2.10 5.17
CA LEU A 52 18.78 -1.03 4.79
C LEU A 52 19.46 0.34 4.74
N LYS A 53 20.38 0.62 5.68
CA LYS A 53 21.18 1.85 5.65
C LYS A 53 22.09 1.90 4.42
N ASP A 54 22.71 0.78 4.05
CA ASP A 54 23.55 0.73 2.85
C ASP A 54 22.75 0.91 1.56
N LEU A 55 21.53 0.36 1.51
CA LEU A 55 20.59 0.58 0.40
C LEU A 55 19.96 1.99 0.37
N SER A 56 20.01 2.71 1.49
CA SER A 56 19.54 4.10 1.59
C SER A 56 20.62 5.13 1.21
N ARG A 57 21.88 4.70 1.10
CA ARG A 57 22.97 5.58 0.65
C ARG A 57 22.93 5.70 -0.86
N GLU A 58 23.11 6.92 -1.35
CA GLU A 58 23.39 7.17 -2.77
C GLU A 58 24.72 6.51 -3.12
N GLN A 59 24.71 5.70 -4.17
CA GLN A 59 25.89 4.97 -4.61
C GLN A 59 26.61 5.82 -5.65
N ASN A 60 27.83 6.26 -5.32
CA ASN A 60 28.68 7.01 -6.22
C ASN A 60 29.60 6.04 -6.98
N TYR A 61 29.21 5.66 -8.20
CA TYR A 61 30.11 4.97 -9.14
C TYR A 61 30.69 5.98 -10.12
N GLY A 62 31.78 6.65 -9.70
CA GLY A 62 32.48 7.61 -10.56
C GLY A 62 31.63 8.85 -10.87
N SER A 63 31.27 9.05 -12.15
CA SER A 63 30.60 10.27 -12.64
C SER A 63 29.06 10.16 -12.71
N GLU A 64 28.49 9.01 -12.32
CA GLU A 64 27.06 8.74 -12.35
C GLU A 64 26.56 8.47 -10.91
N ILE A 65 25.64 9.30 -10.44
CA ILE A 65 25.05 9.18 -9.10
C ILE A 65 23.80 8.32 -9.24
N GLU A 66 23.86 7.05 -8.82
CA GLU A 66 22.66 6.24 -8.77
C GLU A 66 21.81 6.63 -7.55
N PRO A 67 20.51 6.95 -7.75
CA PRO A 67 19.65 7.35 -6.66
C PRO A 67 19.44 6.20 -5.67
N ALA A 68 19.34 6.52 -4.39
CA ALA A 68 19.13 5.53 -3.34
C ALA A 68 17.94 4.59 -3.63
N SER A 69 18.17 3.28 -3.50
CA SER A 69 17.16 2.25 -3.74
C SER A 69 16.05 2.27 -2.70
N VAL A 70 16.39 2.63 -1.45
CA VAL A 70 15.46 2.78 -0.32
C VAL A 70 15.34 4.26 0.03
N THR A 71 14.12 4.78 0.06
CA THR A 71 13.87 6.19 0.41
C THR A 71 13.67 6.38 1.91
N MET A 72 13.04 5.40 2.59
CA MET A 72 12.73 5.48 4.01
C MET A 72 12.50 4.08 4.56
N PHE A 73 12.92 3.83 5.79
CA PHE A 73 12.53 2.63 6.53
C PHE A 73 12.18 2.98 7.98
N SER A 74 11.32 2.15 8.57
CA SER A 74 10.89 2.23 9.96
C SER A 74 11.03 0.86 10.60
N VAL A 75 11.52 0.86 11.84
CA VAL A 75 11.70 -0.34 12.66
C VAL A 75 10.85 -0.18 13.91
N GLY A 76 9.96 -1.14 14.15
CA GLY A 76 9.12 -1.18 15.34
C GLY A 76 9.89 -1.68 16.56
N SER A 77 9.30 -1.49 17.74
CA SER A 77 9.85 -2.03 18.99
C SER A 77 9.80 -3.57 19.00
N ILE A 78 10.81 -4.19 19.61
CA ILE A 78 10.83 -5.63 19.85
C ILE A 78 9.71 -5.98 20.83
N ARG A 79 8.86 -6.93 20.43
CA ARG A 79 7.85 -7.53 21.30
C ARG A 79 8.29 -8.91 21.71
N ILE A 80 8.26 -9.18 23.01
CA ILE A 80 8.60 -10.49 23.57
C ILE A 80 7.39 -11.02 24.33
N TRP A 81 7.12 -12.31 24.15
CA TRP A 81 6.16 -13.05 24.94
C TRP A 81 6.64 -14.49 25.09
N TRP A 82 5.98 -15.26 25.94
CA TRP A 82 6.26 -16.68 26.10
C TRP A 82 4.96 -17.48 26.03
N ASP A 83 5.08 -18.73 25.61
CA ASP A 83 4.04 -19.73 25.75
C ASP A 83 4.61 -21.06 26.26
N MET A 84 3.72 -22.02 26.50
CA MET A 84 4.10 -23.35 26.93
C MET A 84 4.06 -24.26 25.71
N ALA A 85 5.19 -24.90 25.38
CA ALA A 85 5.22 -25.84 24.27
C ALA A 85 4.44 -27.12 24.61
N GLY A 86 3.29 -27.32 23.96
CA GLY A 86 2.51 -28.57 24.05
C GLY A 86 1.01 -28.40 23.84
N ASP A 87 0.32 -29.48 23.43
CA ASP A 87 -1.15 -29.50 23.34
C ASP A 87 -1.74 -29.35 24.76
N PRO A 88 -2.56 -28.31 25.04
CA PRO A 88 -3.16 -28.10 26.35
C PRO A 88 -3.97 -29.31 26.88
N ARG A 89 -4.48 -30.15 25.98
CA ARG A 89 -5.21 -31.38 26.35
C ARG A 89 -4.28 -32.53 26.78
N ARG A 90 -3.02 -32.52 26.34
CA ARG A 90 -1.98 -33.48 26.77
C ARG A 90 -1.28 -33.04 28.05
N LEU A 91 -1.16 -31.73 28.29
CA LEU A 91 -0.58 -31.16 29.51
C LEU A 91 -1.34 -31.57 30.79
N ALA A 92 -2.67 -31.74 30.71
CA ALA A 92 -3.49 -32.19 31.83
C ALA A 92 -3.29 -33.67 32.22
N LYS A 93 -2.73 -34.51 31.34
CA LYS A 93 -2.61 -35.97 31.55
C LYS A 93 -1.19 -36.47 31.78
N ALA A 94 -0.16 -35.69 31.45
CA ALA A 94 1.23 -36.11 31.59
C ALA A 94 1.87 -35.50 32.84
N LYS A 95 2.02 -36.28 33.93
CA LYS A 95 2.80 -35.92 35.13
C LYS A 95 4.31 -35.70 34.87
N GLN A 96 4.77 -35.84 33.63
CA GLN A 96 6.18 -35.88 33.22
C GLN A 96 6.40 -35.38 31.78
N SER A 97 5.55 -34.48 31.28
CA SER A 97 5.88 -33.74 30.05
C SER A 97 6.93 -32.69 30.40
N THR A 98 8.09 -32.73 29.77
CA THR A 98 9.09 -31.66 29.81
C THR A 98 8.38 -30.35 29.49
N ASN A 99 8.15 -29.56 30.54
CA ASN A 99 7.36 -28.34 30.52
C ASN A 99 8.24 -27.22 29.98
N GLN A 100 8.49 -27.23 28.67
CA GLN A 100 9.46 -26.32 28.08
C GLN A 100 8.77 -25.01 27.74
N GLN A 101 9.05 -23.99 28.54
CA GLN A 101 8.66 -22.62 28.24
C GLN A 101 9.41 -22.16 27.00
N VAL A 102 8.69 -21.66 26.01
CA VAL A 102 9.27 -21.12 24.78
C VAL A 102 9.00 -19.63 24.75
N TYR A 103 10.06 -18.86 24.58
CA TYR A 103 10.01 -17.42 24.39
C TYR A 103 9.98 -17.12 22.90
N HIS A 104 9.23 -16.09 22.53
CA HIS A 104 9.11 -15.59 21.17
C HIS A 104 9.46 -14.10 21.17
N ALA A 105 10.23 -13.68 20.16
CA ALA A 105 10.40 -12.26 19.85
C ALA A 105 9.88 -11.97 18.45
N GLN A 106 9.32 -10.77 18.31
CA GLN A 106 8.89 -10.25 17.03
C GLN A 106 9.27 -8.79 16.87
N VAL A 107 9.74 -8.44 15.67
CA VAL A 107 10.05 -7.07 15.27
C VAL A 107 9.40 -6.79 13.93
N LYS A 108 8.72 -5.65 13.82
CA LYS A 108 8.07 -5.22 12.56
C LYS A 108 8.93 -4.22 11.82
N PHE A 109 9.05 -4.40 10.51
CA PHE A 109 9.73 -3.47 9.61
C PHE A 109 8.77 -2.96 8.55
N GLU A 110 8.94 -1.70 8.19
CA GLU A 110 8.31 -1.07 7.03
C GLU A 110 9.38 -0.37 6.20
N VAL A 111 9.53 -0.74 4.94
CA VAL A 111 10.59 -0.23 4.06
C VAL A 111 9.99 0.27 2.76
N CYS A 112 10.32 1.50 2.38
CA CYS A 112 9.89 2.14 1.14
C CYS A 112 11.00 2.09 0.09
N PHE A 113 10.80 1.27 -0.93
CA PHE A 113 11.66 1.10 -2.08
C PHE A 113 11.25 2.02 -3.22
N LYS A 114 12.24 2.67 -3.84
CA LYS A 114 12.10 3.34 -5.14
C LYS A 114 12.55 2.42 -6.28
N ASP A 115 13.54 1.57 -6.02
CA ASP A 115 14.02 0.57 -6.98
C ASP A 115 13.38 -0.81 -6.73
N PHE A 116 12.62 -1.29 -7.72
CA PHE A 116 11.95 -2.59 -7.66
C PHE A 116 12.91 -3.78 -7.80
N LYS A 117 14.10 -3.57 -8.39
CA LYS A 117 15.13 -4.61 -8.44
C LYS A 117 15.69 -4.88 -7.04
N ALA A 118 15.99 -3.82 -6.28
CA ALA A 118 16.40 -3.93 -4.89
C ALA A 118 15.33 -4.61 -4.01
N LEU A 119 14.05 -4.29 -4.22
CA LEU A 119 12.94 -4.98 -3.55
C LEU A 119 12.94 -6.49 -3.86
N ASN A 120 13.02 -6.86 -5.14
CA ASN A 120 13.00 -8.26 -5.57
C ASN A 120 14.19 -9.05 -5.01
N ASN A 121 15.37 -8.44 -4.96
CA ASN A 121 16.55 -9.05 -4.35
C ASN A 121 16.32 -9.31 -2.86
N MET A 122 15.76 -8.34 -2.13
CA MET A 122 15.45 -8.51 -0.71
C MET A 122 14.37 -9.57 -0.46
N LEU A 123 13.32 -9.59 -1.27
CA LEU A 123 12.27 -10.62 -1.20
C LEU A 123 12.84 -12.02 -1.46
N SER A 124 13.79 -12.14 -2.39
CA SER A 124 14.48 -13.40 -2.68
C SER A 124 15.31 -13.86 -1.48
N SER A 125 16.03 -12.95 -0.83
CA SER A 125 16.79 -13.26 0.39
C SER A 125 15.86 -13.68 1.55
N PHE A 126 14.74 -12.97 1.75
CA PHE A 126 13.77 -13.30 2.79
C PHE A 126 13.02 -14.61 2.54
N SER A 127 12.90 -15.05 1.29
CA SER A 127 12.27 -16.33 0.96
C SER A 127 13.09 -17.54 1.44
N ILE A 128 14.39 -17.35 1.72
CA ILE A 128 15.30 -18.41 2.20
C ILE A 128 15.42 -18.36 3.73
N ASP A 129 15.15 -17.21 4.35
CA ASP A 129 15.27 -17.01 5.79
C ASP A 129 13.97 -17.36 6.51
N PRO A 130 13.91 -18.46 7.30
CA PRO A 130 12.70 -18.86 8.01
C PRO A 130 12.32 -17.92 9.16
N SER A 131 13.22 -17.03 9.58
CA SER A 131 12.95 -16.03 10.62
C SER A 131 12.14 -14.85 10.09
N VAL A 132 12.04 -14.68 8.77
CA VAL A 132 11.36 -13.53 8.17
C VAL A 132 9.98 -13.93 7.63
N GLU A 133 8.96 -13.21 8.06
CA GLU A 133 7.60 -13.33 7.55
C GLU A 133 7.23 -12.06 6.79
N ILE A 134 7.01 -12.19 5.48
CA ILE A 134 6.54 -11.08 4.65
C ILE A 134 5.04 -10.91 4.88
N LEU A 135 4.64 -9.72 5.34
CA LEU A 135 3.22 -9.41 5.59
C LEU A 135 2.52 -8.95 4.31
N ARG A 136 3.09 -7.94 3.63
CA ARG A 136 2.49 -7.33 2.44
C ARG A 136 3.48 -6.46 1.69
N VAL A 137 3.22 -6.28 0.40
CA VAL A 137 3.84 -5.26 -0.45
C VAL A 137 2.75 -4.28 -0.87
N GLU A 138 2.94 -2.98 -0.61
CA GLU A 138 2.00 -1.93 -0.98
C GLU A 138 2.60 -1.03 -2.06
N TRP A 139 1.95 -0.96 -3.22
CA TRP A 139 2.38 -0.14 -4.34
C TRP A 139 1.91 1.31 -4.18
N ARG A 140 2.81 2.28 -4.30
CA ARG A 140 2.54 3.70 -4.09
C ARG A 140 3.10 4.57 -5.22
N LEU A 141 2.53 5.75 -5.40
CA LEU A 141 3.12 6.83 -6.19
C LEU A 141 3.85 7.81 -5.28
N ALA A 142 4.77 8.59 -5.86
CA ALA A 142 5.20 9.82 -5.23
C ALA A 142 4.01 10.76 -5.04
N GLU A 143 4.10 11.60 -4.01
CA GLU A 143 3.06 12.56 -3.66
C GLU A 143 2.79 13.56 -4.79
N GLU A 144 3.85 13.98 -5.49
CA GLU A 144 3.73 14.89 -6.63
C GLU A 144 2.95 14.24 -7.78
N THR A 145 3.30 13.02 -8.17
CA THR A 145 2.57 12.28 -9.21
C THR A 145 1.12 12.07 -8.82
N ARG A 146 0.84 11.75 -7.55
CA ARG A 146 -0.54 11.65 -7.04
C ARG A 146 -1.29 12.96 -7.25
N ARG A 147 -0.69 14.10 -6.89
CA ARG A 147 -1.30 15.43 -7.07
C ARG A 147 -1.58 15.74 -8.53
N VAL A 148 -0.61 15.47 -9.41
CA VAL A 148 -0.74 15.67 -10.87
C VAL A 148 -1.81 14.77 -11.46
N MET A 149 -1.83 13.48 -11.11
CA MET A 149 -2.83 12.53 -11.60
C MET A 149 -4.23 12.88 -11.10
N GLY A 150 -4.37 13.28 -9.82
CA GLY A 150 -5.63 13.77 -9.26
C GLY A 150 -6.18 14.99 -10.02
N SER A 151 -5.31 15.96 -10.33
CA SER A 151 -5.70 17.13 -11.14
C SER A 151 -6.13 16.72 -12.56
N LYS A 152 -5.38 15.78 -13.17
CA LYS A 152 -5.67 15.25 -14.51
C LYS A 152 -7.05 14.59 -14.58
N VAL A 153 -7.39 13.72 -13.63
CA VAL A 153 -8.70 13.03 -13.65
C VAL A 153 -9.86 13.98 -13.39
N ARG A 154 -9.72 14.97 -12.50
CA ARG A 154 -10.77 15.99 -12.32
C ARG A 154 -11.00 16.80 -13.57
N ARG A 155 -9.93 17.21 -14.26
CA ARG A 155 -10.04 17.92 -15.56
C ARG A 155 -10.75 17.06 -16.61
N LEU A 156 -10.35 15.79 -16.76
CA LEU A 156 -10.98 14.86 -17.71
C LEU A 156 -12.45 14.60 -17.38
N ALA A 157 -12.82 14.53 -16.10
CA ALA A 157 -14.21 14.37 -15.68
C ALA A 157 -15.04 15.61 -16.06
N MET A 158 -14.49 16.82 -15.91
CA MET A 158 -15.17 18.04 -16.37
C MET A 158 -15.29 18.10 -17.90
N GLU A 159 -14.25 17.71 -18.64
CA GLU A 159 -14.30 17.60 -20.11
C GLU A 159 -15.34 16.57 -20.59
N ASP A 160 -15.56 15.49 -19.84
CA ASP A 160 -16.64 14.53 -20.08
C ASP A 160 -18.03 15.14 -19.81
N ALA A 161 -18.20 15.88 -18.71
CA ALA A 161 -19.45 16.59 -18.42
C ALA A 161 -19.79 17.65 -19.49
N ILE A 162 -18.80 18.44 -19.93
CA ILE A 162 -18.98 19.45 -20.98
C ILE A 162 -19.43 18.80 -22.29
N ARG A 163 -18.76 17.74 -22.74
CA ARG A 163 -19.15 17.02 -23.97
C ARG A 163 -20.59 16.49 -23.89
N LYS A 164 -20.97 15.86 -22.77
CA LYS A 164 -22.36 15.40 -22.57
C LYS A 164 -23.36 16.55 -22.64
N ALA A 165 -23.06 17.68 -22.00
CA ALA A 165 -23.94 18.84 -22.02
C ALA A 165 -24.08 19.43 -23.44
N ASP A 166 -22.97 19.53 -24.19
CA ASP A 166 -22.97 19.99 -25.57
C ASP A 166 -23.71 19.03 -26.51
N ASP A 167 -23.58 17.71 -26.33
CA ASP A 167 -24.31 16.71 -27.10
C ASP A 167 -25.83 16.88 -26.90
N TYR A 168 -26.27 17.05 -25.65
CA TYR A 168 -27.69 17.27 -25.33
C TYR A 168 -28.20 18.63 -25.83
N ALA A 169 -27.39 19.69 -25.70
CA ALA A 169 -27.75 21.03 -26.15
C ALA A 169 -27.86 21.10 -27.68
N SER A 170 -26.93 20.46 -28.39
CA SER A 170 -26.91 20.40 -29.85
C SER A 170 -28.14 19.68 -30.41
N ALA A 171 -28.61 18.63 -29.74
CA ALA A 171 -29.82 17.90 -30.11
C ALA A 171 -31.09 18.77 -30.06
N ILE A 172 -31.12 19.82 -29.22
CA ILE A 172 -32.23 20.78 -29.11
C ILE A 172 -31.93 22.12 -29.80
N GLY A 173 -30.85 22.21 -30.58
CA GLY A 173 -30.46 23.40 -31.31
C GLY A 173 -30.06 24.59 -30.43
N ARG A 174 -29.50 24.32 -29.23
CA ARG A 174 -29.09 25.36 -28.27
C ARG A 174 -27.60 25.25 -27.94
N LYS A 175 -27.05 26.35 -27.42
CA LYS A 175 -25.75 26.37 -26.75
C LYS A 175 -25.96 26.44 -25.26
N VAL A 176 -25.00 25.91 -24.49
CA VAL A 176 -25.08 25.90 -23.03
C VAL A 176 -23.79 26.40 -22.39
N THR A 177 -23.91 26.97 -21.20
CA THR A 177 -22.79 27.42 -20.37
C THR A 177 -22.89 26.81 -18.98
N ALA A 178 -21.74 26.54 -18.36
CA ALA A 178 -21.69 25.99 -17.01
C ALA A 178 -22.25 27.01 -16.00
N PHE A 179 -23.23 26.58 -15.21
CA PHE A 179 -23.88 27.40 -14.19
C PHE A 179 -23.49 26.98 -12.76
N ASP A 180 -23.42 25.68 -12.50
CA ASP A 180 -23.07 25.15 -11.18
C ASP A 180 -22.22 23.89 -11.32
N ILE A 181 -21.25 23.71 -10.42
CA ILE A 181 -20.33 22.57 -10.41
C ILE A 181 -20.27 22.05 -8.98
N ALA A 182 -20.65 20.78 -8.81
CA ALA A 182 -20.49 20.04 -7.58
C ALA A 182 -19.45 18.94 -7.79
N ASP A 183 -18.43 18.91 -6.93
CA ASP A 183 -17.46 17.83 -6.82
C ASP A 183 -17.97 16.88 -5.71
N PRO A 184 -18.76 15.83 -6.05
CA PRO A 184 -19.11 14.83 -5.05
C PRO A 184 -17.81 14.18 -4.58
N GLU A 185 -17.54 14.22 -3.27
CA GLU A 185 -16.27 13.78 -2.67
C GLU A 185 -15.60 12.66 -3.47
N CYS A 186 -14.53 13.02 -4.17
CA CYS A 186 -13.59 12.06 -4.73
C CYS A 186 -13.22 11.11 -3.58
N PRO A 187 -13.36 9.77 -3.71
CA PRO A 187 -13.08 8.86 -2.62
C PRO A 187 -11.68 9.14 -2.07
N ASP A 188 -11.62 9.70 -0.87
CA ASP A 188 -10.39 10.00 -0.16
C ASP A 188 -9.59 8.70 0.04
N ASP A 189 -8.27 8.78 0.19
CA ASP A 189 -7.33 7.66 0.30
C ASP A 189 -7.77 6.59 1.34
N ARG A 190 -8.56 7.02 2.34
CA ARG A 190 -9.17 6.13 3.34
C ARG A 190 -10.15 5.14 2.75
N ALA A 191 -10.87 5.50 1.69
CA ALA A 191 -11.82 4.63 1.01
C ALA A 191 -11.11 3.54 0.21
N TYR A 192 -9.97 3.83 -0.44
CA TYR A 192 -9.18 2.79 -1.13
C TYR A 192 -8.53 1.81 -0.13
N VAL A 193 -7.95 2.34 0.95
CA VAL A 193 -7.40 1.50 2.03
C VAL A 193 -8.53 0.74 2.76
N ALA A 194 -9.72 1.32 2.93
CA ALA A 194 -10.87 0.66 3.52
C ALA A 194 -11.49 -0.39 2.58
N ALA A 195 -11.58 -0.13 1.28
CA ALA A 195 -12.07 -1.07 0.27
C ALA A 195 -11.12 -2.25 0.11
N ALA A 196 -9.80 -2.00 0.06
CA ALA A 196 -8.79 -3.05 0.10
C ALA A 196 -8.86 -3.88 1.41
N ARG A 197 -9.12 -3.22 2.55
CA ARG A 197 -9.37 -3.90 3.84
C ARG A 197 -10.69 -4.66 3.90
N MET A 198 -11.74 -4.23 3.19
CA MET A 198 -13.02 -4.95 3.11
C MET A 198 -12.92 -6.16 2.17
N MET A 199 -12.20 -6.05 1.06
CA MET A 199 -11.91 -7.19 0.18
C MET A 199 -10.96 -8.21 0.82
N SER A 200 -10.13 -7.79 1.79
CA SER A 200 -9.30 -8.69 2.60
C SER A 200 -10.03 -9.28 3.82
N ARG A 201 -11.32 -8.94 4.01
CA ARG A 201 -12.18 -9.47 5.09
C ARG A 201 -13.30 -10.36 4.54
N GLY A 202 -13.17 -10.80 3.29
CA GLY A 202 -13.93 -11.92 2.75
C GLY A 202 -13.32 -13.23 3.23
N ASP A 203 -14.11 -13.93 4.05
CA ASP A 203 -14.09 -15.35 4.44
C ASP A 203 -12.92 -16.26 4.03
N GLY A 204 -12.41 -16.99 5.03
CA GLY A 204 -11.98 -18.39 4.87
C GLY A 204 -10.63 -18.67 4.18
N HIS A 205 -9.56 -18.72 4.99
CA HIS A 205 -8.36 -19.54 4.75
C HIS A 205 -7.73 -19.45 3.35
N ASP A 206 -7.61 -18.25 2.80
CA ASP A 206 -6.83 -18.05 1.57
C ASP A 206 -5.39 -17.70 1.94
N ARG A 207 -4.47 -18.54 1.46
CA ARG A 207 -3.03 -18.37 1.60
C ARG A 207 -2.72 -17.00 1.01
N LEU A 208 -2.35 -15.99 1.82
CA LEU A 208 -2.00 -14.64 1.35
C LEU A 208 -1.14 -14.77 0.09
N VAL A 209 -1.76 -14.59 -1.08
CA VAL A 209 -1.03 -14.59 -2.33
C VAL A 209 -0.30 -13.26 -2.30
N LEU A 210 0.96 -13.31 -1.86
CA LEU A 210 1.85 -12.17 -1.88
C LEU A 210 1.88 -11.66 -3.32
N ASP A 211 1.25 -10.52 -3.51
CA ASP A 211 1.08 -9.91 -4.81
C ASP A 211 2.32 -9.07 -5.10
N LEU A 212 3.35 -9.77 -5.57
CA LEU A 212 4.69 -9.23 -5.76
C LEU A 212 4.84 -8.50 -7.11
N GLN A 213 3.78 -8.44 -7.92
CA GLN A 213 3.82 -7.75 -9.21
C GLN A 213 3.38 -6.29 -9.06
N PRO A 214 4.11 -5.33 -9.66
CA PRO A 214 3.69 -3.95 -9.73
C PRO A 214 2.29 -3.84 -10.34
N LYS A 215 1.30 -3.46 -9.54
CA LYS A 215 -0.06 -3.22 -10.02
C LYS A 215 -0.22 -1.77 -10.43
N THR A 216 -0.81 -1.58 -11.60
CA THR A 216 -1.20 -0.26 -12.08
C THR A 216 -2.23 0.35 -11.14
N ILE A 217 -2.00 1.60 -10.74
CA ILE A 217 -2.86 2.34 -9.82
C ILE A 217 -3.90 3.10 -10.64
N GLU A 218 -5.17 2.90 -10.29
CA GLU A 218 -6.32 3.54 -10.93
C GLU A 218 -6.73 4.81 -10.17
N PHE A 219 -6.97 5.88 -10.92
CA PHE A 219 -7.47 7.15 -10.42
C PHE A 219 -8.83 7.43 -11.03
N ASN A 220 -9.81 7.66 -10.18
CA ASN A 220 -11.17 7.93 -10.58
C ASN A 220 -11.61 9.30 -10.07
N ALA A 221 -12.32 10.04 -10.92
CA ALA A 221 -12.98 11.27 -10.51
C ALA A 221 -14.36 11.35 -11.16
N ALA A 222 -15.31 11.90 -10.41
CA ALA A 222 -16.64 12.21 -10.90
C ALA A 222 -16.97 13.66 -10.56
N VAL A 223 -17.68 14.33 -11.45
CA VAL A 223 -18.16 15.69 -11.25
C VAL A 223 -19.62 15.76 -11.65
N LYS A 224 -20.42 16.52 -10.93
CA LYS A 224 -21.79 16.84 -11.32
C LYS A 224 -21.83 18.30 -11.72
N ALA A 225 -22.25 18.58 -12.94
CA ALA A 225 -22.32 19.94 -13.46
C ALA A 225 -23.73 20.24 -13.98
N VAL A 226 -24.16 21.47 -13.74
CA VAL A 226 -25.42 22.03 -14.22
C VAL A 226 -25.07 23.08 -15.25
N PHE A 227 -25.66 22.95 -16.44
CA PHE A 227 -25.50 23.87 -17.55
C PHE A 227 -26.83 24.55 -17.86
N LYS A 228 -26.78 25.79 -18.31
CA LYS A 228 -27.97 26.55 -18.73
C LYS A 228 -27.82 26.97 -20.18
N SER A 229 -28.92 26.86 -20.93
CA SER A 229 -28.97 27.39 -22.28
C SER A 229 -29.23 28.90 -22.27
N GLU A 230 -28.57 29.62 -23.19
CA GLU A 230 -28.99 30.99 -23.55
C GLU A 230 -30.36 31.00 -24.24
#